data_AF-A0A537SNF5-F1
#
_entry.id   AF-A0A537SNF5-F1
#
_cell.length_a   1.000
_cell.length_b   1.000
_cell.length_c   1.000
_cell.angle_alpha   90.00
_cell.angle_beta   90.00
_cell.angle_gamma   90.00
#
_symmetry.space_group_name_H-M   'P 1'
#
loop_
_entity.id
_entity.type
_entity.pdbx_description
1 polymer ?
#
loop_
_entity_poly.entity_id
_entity_poly.type
_entity_poly.pdbx_seq_one_letter_code
_entity_poly.pdbx_strand_id
1 'polypeptide(L)'
;MRLSDEQRLDWLRLIRSDNVGPRTFRALINHYGGARAALSALPDLARRGGAKGPARIPSREDAAREVKAATALGVSFVALGEPDYPRRLQMIDDAPPLLAVRGNVAALGLPAVAVVGARNASAAGVRFAERLARDLGAAGLAVVSGLARGIDAAAHRASLATGTIAVLAGGHDRLYPPEHAELARAILAQGALVSEMPFGHEPRARDFPRRNRLISGVCAGVVVVEAARRSGSLITA
;
A
#
# COMPACT_ATOMS: atom_id res chain seq x y z
N MET A 1 9.75 15.57 8.52
CA MET A 1 9.21 15.22 9.84
C MET A 1 9.53 13.75 10.11
N ARG A 2 9.79 13.33 11.35
CA ARG A 2 9.80 11.91 11.74
C ARG A 2 8.93 11.77 12.98
N LEU A 3 7.98 10.83 12.97
CA LEU A 3 7.11 10.61 14.12
C LEU A 3 7.85 9.81 15.20
N SER A 4 7.63 10.15 16.47
CA SER A 4 8.00 9.28 17.58
C SER A 4 7.18 7.99 17.57
N ASP A 5 7.64 6.95 18.27
CA ASP A 5 6.91 5.69 18.37
C ASP A 5 5.52 5.86 18.98
N GLU A 6 5.38 6.75 19.97
CA GLU A 6 4.08 7.08 20.54
C GLU A 6 3.15 7.75 19.53
N GLN A 7 3.66 8.70 18.75
CA GLN A 7 2.87 9.37 17.72
C GLN A 7 2.45 8.38 16.64
N ARG A 8 3.35 7.48 16.24
CA ARG A 8 3.06 6.41 15.26
C ARG A 8 2.00 5.45 15.76
N LEU A 9 2.05 5.07 17.04
CA LEU A 9 0.99 4.28 17.69
C LEU A 9 -0.35 5.02 17.70
N ASP A 10 -0.36 6.31 18.04
CA ASP A 10 -1.60 7.11 18.01
C ASP A 10 -2.15 7.24 16.57
N TRP A 11 -1.28 7.40 15.56
CA TRP A 11 -1.68 7.39 14.14
C TRP A 11 -2.27 6.04 13.73
N LEU A 12 -1.65 4.93 14.15
CA LEU A 12 -2.13 3.58 13.86
C LEU A 12 -3.52 3.37 14.48
N ARG A 13 -3.70 3.71 15.75
CA ARG A 13 -5.02 3.63 16.41
C ARG A 13 -6.07 4.45 15.67
N LEU A 14 -5.73 5.68 15.28
CA LEU A 14 -6.67 6.58 14.60
C LEU A 14 -7.10 6.00 13.24
N ILE A 15 -6.17 5.59 12.38
CA ILE A 15 -6.51 5.02 11.05
C ILE A 15 -7.14 3.62 11.11
N ARG A 16 -7.08 2.95 12.26
CA ARG A 16 -7.72 1.65 12.53
C ARG A 16 -9.07 1.80 13.25
N SER A 17 -9.50 3.02 13.57
CA SER A 17 -10.80 3.29 14.17
C SER A 17 -11.92 3.16 13.14
N ASP A 18 -13.11 2.74 13.59
CA ASP A 18 -14.28 2.62 12.72
C ASP A 18 -14.59 3.96 12.03
N ASN A 19 -14.96 3.89 10.74
CA ASN A 19 -15.30 5.05 9.90
C ASN A 19 -14.18 6.08 9.70
N VAL A 20 -12.94 5.79 10.10
CA VAL A 20 -11.77 6.64 9.83
C VAL A 20 -11.00 6.09 8.63
N GLY A 21 -11.31 6.62 7.44
CA GLY A 21 -10.48 6.43 6.24
C GLY A 21 -9.41 7.51 6.09
N PRO A 22 -8.55 7.45 5.06
CA PRO A 22 -7.47 8.43 4.83
C PRO A 22 -7.95 9.90 4.79
N ARG A 23 -9.09 10.16 4.12
CA ARG A 23 -9.69 11.50 4.04
C ARG A 23 -10.18 11.98 5.40
N THR A 24 -10.91 11.13 6.14
CA THR A 24 -11.38 11.43 7.50
C THR A 24 -10.20 11.65 8.43
N PHE A 25 -9.16 10.82 8.34
CA PHE A 25 -7.93 10.98 9.11
C PHE A 25 -7.32 12.37 8.89
N ARG A 26 -7.13 12.78 7.64
CA ARG A 26 -6.59 14.11 7.31
C ARG A 26 -7.45 15.23 7.89
N ALA A 27 -8.77 15.14 7.77
CA ALA A 27 -9.69 16.13 8.34
C ALA A 27 -9.57 16.20 9.87
N LEU A 28 -9.49 15.06 10.55
CA LEU A 28 -9.34 14.98 12.00
C LEU A 28 -8.00 15.56 12.48
N ILE A 29 -6.89 15.23 11.80
CA ILE A 29 -5.57 15.80 12.13
C ILE A 29 -5.57 17.31 11.95
N ASN A 30 -6.13 17.82 10.85
CA ASN A 30 -6.17 19.26 10.58
C ASN A 30 -7.05 20.02 11.58
N HIS A 31 -8.17 19.43 12.01
CA HIS A 31 -9.10 20.08 12.93
C HIS A 31 -8.64 20.03 14.39
N TYR A 32 -8.08 18.90 14.84
CA TYR A 32 -7.69 18.69 16.25
C TYR A 32 -6.20 18.89 16.54
N GLY A 33 -5.38 19.16 15.52
CA GLY A 33 -3.94 19.41 15.67
C GLY A 33 -3.09 18.18 15.95
N GLY A 34 -3.65 16.97 15.91
CA GLY A 34 -2.89 15.73 16.09
C GLY A 34 -3.73 14.49 16.38
N ALA A 35 -3.12 13.31 16.20
CA ALA A 35 -3.82 12.03 16.32
C ALA A 35 -4.36 11.76 17.74
N ARG A 36 -3.61 12.15 18.78
CA ARG A 36 -4.02 11.98 20.17
C ARG A 36 -5.28 12.79 20.50
N ALA A 37 -5.31 14.05 20.12
CA ALA A 37 -6.48 14.92 20.32
C ALA A 37 -7.69 14.42 19.51
N ALA A 38 -7.47 13.99 18.26
CA ALA A 38 -8.51 13.38 17.44
C ALA A 38 -9.09 12.10 18.05
N LEU A 39 -8.24 11.23 18.63
CA LEU A 39 -8.67 10.02 19.34
C LEU A 39 -9.53 10.34 20.57
N SER A 40 -9.21 11.39 21.32
CA SER A 40 -10.03 11.84 22.44
C SER A 40 -11.40 12.38 21.99
N ALA A 41 -11.49 12.99 20.81
CA ALA A 41 -12.74 13.57 20.28
C ALA A 41 -13.63 12.55 19.54
N LEU A 42 -13.07 11.45 19.05
CA LEU A 42 -13.77 10.44 18.24
C LEU A 42 -15.08 9.89 18.85
N PRO A 43 -15.14 9.53 20.15
CA PRO A 43 -16.38 9.04 20.76
C PRO A 43 -17.53 10.04 20.66
N ASP A 44 -17.25 11.33 20.88
CA ASP A 44 -18.24 12.40 20.83
C ASP A 44 -18.69 12.69 19.40
N LEU A 45 -17.77 12.66 18.44
CA LEU A 45 -18.09 12.80 17.02
C LEU A 45 -18.99 11.68 16.52
N ALA A 46 -18.69 10.43 16.88
CA ALA A 46 -19.51 9.28 16.48
C ALA A 46 -20.95 9.42 17.01
N ARG A 47 -21.10 9.84 18.27
CA ARG A 47 -22.40 10.09 18.90
C ARG A 47 -23.18 11.22 18.21
N ARG A 48 -22.52 12.34 17.89
CA ARG A 48 -23.15 13.46 17.15
C ARG A 48 -23.51 13.11 15.71
N GLY A 49 -22.75 12.22 15.08
CA GLY A 49 -22.99 11.70 13.74
C GLY A 49 -24.09 10.64 13.63
N GLY A 50 -24.80 10.34 14.73
CA GLY A 50 -25.90 9.38 14.73
C GLY A 50 -25.47 7.91 14.75
N ALA A 51 -24.25 7.61 15.21
CA ALA A 51 -23.81 6.22 15.36
C ALA A 51 -24.72 5.47 16.35
N LYS A 52 -25.17 4.26 15.97
CA LYS A 52 -26.04 3.41 16.79
C LYS A 52 -25.33 2.71 17.96
N GLY A 53 -24.06 3.01 18.20
CA GLY A 53 -23.23 2.40 19.23
C GLY A 53 -21.85 3.06 19.34
N PRO A 54 -21.04 2.68 20.35
CA PRO A 54 -19.69 3.21 20.50
C PRO A 54 -18.84 2.81 19.30
N ALA A 55 -18.19 3.79 18.67
CA ALA A 55 -17.23 3.52 17.60
C ALA A 55 -16.06 2.70 18.17
N ARG A 56 -15.65 1.64 17.45
CA ARG A 56 -14.47 0.88 17.87
C ARG A 56 -13.24 1.74 17.66
N ILE A 57 -12.55 2.05 18.76
CA ILE A 57 -11.24 2.70 18.77
C ILE A 57 -10.26 1.69 19.35
N PRO A 58 -9.22 1.25 18.59
CA PRO A 58 -8.23 0.33 19.10
C PRO A 58 -7.54 0.86 20.36
N SER A 59 -7.33 -0.04 21.32
CA SER A 59 -6.53 0.28 22.50
C SER A 59 -5.06 0.50 22.11
N ARG A 60 -4.28 1.07 23.03
CA ARG A 60 -2.82 1.15 22.84
C ARG A 60 -2.18 -0.22 22.74
N GLU A 61 -2.69 -1.19 23.49
CA GLU A 61 -2.21 -2.57 23.45
C GLU A 61 -2.48 -3.22 22.09
N ASP A 62 -3.67 -3.03 21.51
CA ASP A 62 -4.01 -3.53 20.16
C ASP A 62 -3.03 -3.02 19.11
N ALA A 63 -2.78 -1.70 19.09
CA ALA A 63 -1.85 -1.09 18.15
C ALA A 63 -0.41 -1.55 18.40
N ALA A 64 0.01 -1.70 19.66
CA ALA A 64 1.33 -2.23 20.00
C ALA A 64 1.51 -3.68 19.54
N ARG A 65 0.46 -4.51 19.65
CA ARG A 65 0.46 -5.89 19.12
C ARG A 65 0.59 -5.91 17.60
N GLU A 66 -0.10 -5.03 16.88
CA GLU A 66 0.04 -4.90 15.42
C GLU A 66 1.46 -4.45 15.03
N VAL A 67 2.04 -3.46 15.73
CA VAL A 67 3.43 -3.02 15.49
C VAL A 67 4.43 -4.15 15.76
N LYS A 68 4.23 -4.91 16.84
CA LYS A 68 5.09 -6.05 17.17
C LYS A 68 5.01 -7.15 16.10
N ALA A 69 3.81 -7.50 15.65
CA ALA A 69 3.59 -8.47 14.58
C ALA A 69 4.22 -8.01 13.25
N ALA A 70 4.09 -6.71 12.94
CA ALA A 70 4.73 -6.11 11.77
C ALA A 70 6.25 -6.21 11.83
N THR A 71 6.83 -5.81 12.96
CA THR A 71 8.28 -5.84 13.18
C THR A 71 8.82 -7.28 13.07
N ALA A 72 8.12 -8.26 13.63
CA ALA A 72 8.50 -9.67 13.54
C ALA A 72 8.53 -10.21 12.09
N LEU A 73 7.75 -9.62 11.19
CA LEU A 73 7.73 -9.95 9.76
C LEU A 73 8.71 -9.08 8.93
N GLY A 74 9.47 -8.19 9.57
CA GLY A 74 10.37 -7.25 8.90
C GLY A 74 9.63 -6.09 8.23
N VAL A 75 8.44 -5.74 8.74
CA VAL A 75 7.61 -4.65 8.24
C VAL A 75 7.76 -3.44 9.15
N SER A 76 7.99 -2.28 8.53
CA SER A 76 8.00 -0.98 9.19
C SER A 76 6.81 -0.14 8.75
N PHE A 77 6.26 0.68 9.64
CA PHE A 77 5.23 1.64 9.28
C PHE A 77 5.88 2.99 9.00
N VAL A 78 5.75 3.47 7.77
CA VAL A 78 6.24 4.77 7.33
C VAL A 78 5.08 5.76 7.29
N ALA A 79 5.20 6.91 7.94
CA ALA A 79 4.13 7.87 8.06
C ALA A 79 4.16 8.93 6.96
N LEU A 80 2.98 9.44 6.62
CA LEU A 80 2.81 10.56 5.69
C LEU A 80 3.67 11.76 6.14
N GLY A 81 4.53 12.27 5.25
CA GLY A 81 5.45 13.37 5.53
C GLY A 81 6.83 12.95 6.08
N GLU A 82 7.07 11.64 6.27
CA GLU A 82 8.41 11.12 6.56
C GLU A 82 9.28 11.05 5.30
N PRO A 83 10.62 11.17 5.42
CA PRO A 83 11.52 11.11 4.27
C PRO A 83 11.39 9.83 3.44
N ASP A 84 11.06 8.73 4.13
CA ASP A 84 10.99 7.39 3.58
C ASP A 84 9.64 7.10 2.90
N TYR A 85 8.66 8.02 2.99
CA TYR A 85 7.35 7.86 2.39
C TYR A 85 7.38 8.30 0.91
N PRO A 86 6.84 7.52 -0.05
CA PRO A 86 6.91 7.87 -1.47
C PRO A 86 6.29 9.25 -1.75
N ARG A 87 7.10 10.20 -2.24
CA ARG A 87 6.67 11.61 -2.40
C ARG A 87 5.43 11.77 -3.27
N ARG A 88 5.31 11.03 -4.37
CA ARG A 88 4.14 11.07 -5.25
C ARG A 88 2.89 10.55 -4.57
N LEU A 89 3.02 9.51 -3.74
CA LEU A 89 1.88 8.95 -3.01
C LEU A 89 1.31 9.96 -2.02
N GLN A 90 2.13 10.87 -1.48
CA GLN A 90 1.66 11.94 -0.60
C GLN A 90 0.69 12.91 -1.29
N MET A 91 0.73 12.99 -2.63
CA MET A 91 -0.02 13.97 -3.41
C MET A 91 -1.45 13.51 -3.74
N ILE A 92 -1.78 12.23 -3.54
CA ILE A 92 -3.14 11.74 -3.80
C ILE A 92 -4.10 12.14 -2.66
N ASP A 93 -5.37 12.38 -3.00
CA ASP A 93 -6.37 12.88 -2.04
C ASP A 93 -6.59 11.98 -0.81
N ASP A 94 -6.38 10.69 -0.98
CA ASP A 94 -6.61 9.65 0.02
C ASP A 94 -5.34 8.84 0.32
N ALA A 95 -4.20 9.54 0.32
CA ALA A 95 -2.89 9.01 0.70
C ALA A 95 -2.96 8.34 2.08
N PRO A 96 -2.49 7.08 2.22
CA PRO A 96 -2.59 6.37 3.49
C PRO A 96 -1.71 7.06 4.55
N PRO A 97 -2.24 7.39 5.74
CA PRO A 97 -1.47 8.04 6.80
C PRO A 97 -0.25 7.25 7.25
N LEU A 98 -0.38 5.92 7.26
CA LEU A 98 0.70 4.97 7.50
C LEU A 98 0.76 3.98 6.35
N LEU A 99 1.94 3.82 5.76
CA LEU A 99 2.24 2.80 4.77
C LEU A 99 3.10 1.72 5.42
N ALA A 100 2.62 0.48 5.44
CA ALA A 100 3.40 -0.66 5.92
C ALA A 100 4.34 -1.12 4.80
N VAL A 101 5.64 -1.10 5.05
CA VAL A 101 6.69 -1.40 4.08
C VAL A 101 7.53 -2.58 4.56
N ARG A 102 7.72 -3.57 3.68
CA ARG A 102 8.60 -4.73 3.90
C ARG A 102 9.65 -4.76 2.81
N GLY A 103 10.92 -4.94 3.16
CA GLY A 103 12.04 -4.99 2.21
C GLY A 103 12.83 -3.68 2.14
N ASN A 104 13.40 -3.39 0.99
CA ASN A 104 14.28 -2.24 0.79
C ASN A 104 13.49 -0.94 0.61
N VAL A 105 13.44 -0.12 1.65
CA VAL A 105 12.80 1.20 1.64
C VAL A 105 13.39 2.12 0.57
N ALA A 106 14.67 1.98 0.22
CA ALA A 106 15.30 2.83 -0.79
C ALA A 106 14.62 2.70 -2.18
N ALA A 107 14.00 1.56 -2.48
CA ALA A 107 13.25 1.37 -3.72
C ALA A 107 12.06 2.34 -3.84
N LEU A 108 11.47 2.77 -2.72
CA LEU A 108 10.38 3.75 -2.67
C LEU A 108 10.82 5.18 -3.01
N GLY A 109 12.13 5.45 -2.98
CA GLY A 109 12.71 6.73 -3.35
C GLY A 109 13.00 6.88 -4.85
N LEU A 110 12.98 5.78 -5.60
CA LEU A 110 13.25 5.80 -7.04
C LEU A 110 12.08 6.38 -7.83
N PRO A 111 12.33 7.03 -8.98
CA PRO A 111 11.29 7.28 -9.98
C PRO A 111 10.64 5.94 -10.35
N ALA A 112 9.31 5.92 -10.43
CA ALA A 112 8.56 4.68 -10.56
C ALA A 112 7.55 4.71 -11.70
N VAL A 113 7.38 3.58 -12.38
CA VAL A 113 6.35 3.37 -13.42
C VAL A 113 5.55 2.13 -13.07
N ALA A 114 4.22 2.26 -13.12
CA ALA A 114 3.35 1.12 -12.90
C ALA A 114 3.23 0.31 -14.20
N VAL A 115 3.39 -1.00 -14.11
CA VAL A 115 3.14 -1.93 -15.22
C VAL A 115 2.03 -2.87 -14.78
N VAL A 116 0.84 -2.71 -15.37
CA VAL A 116 -0.36 -3.45 -14.98
C VAL A 116 -1.05 -4.05 -16.19
N GLY A 117 -1.86 -5.09 -15.97
CA GLY A 117 -2.63 -5.66 -17.06
C GLY A 117 -3.47 -6.88 -16.67
N ALA A 118 -3.76 -7.71 -17.67
CA ALA A 118 -4.66 -8.83 -17.54
C ALA A 118 -4.08 -9.92 -16.63
N ARG A 119 -4.95 -10.53 -15.82
CA ARG A 119 -4.62 -11.71 -15.00
C ARG A 119 -4.45 -12.98 -15.85
N ASN A 120 -5.25 -13.08 -16.90
CA ASN A 120 -5.13 -14.08 -17.96
C ASN A 120 -4.61 -13.37 -19.21
N ALA A 121 -3.29 -13.19 -19.28
CA ALA A 121 -2.65 -12.42 -20.33
C ALA A 121 -2.19 -13.31 -21.49
N SER A 122 -2.18 -12.77 -22.70
CA SER A 122 -1.57 -13.46 -23.84
C SER A 122 -0.07 -13.66 -23.66
N ALA A 123 0.51 -14.67 -24.31
CA ALA A 123 1.95 -14.87 -24.31
C ALA A 123 2.72 -13.66 -24.89
N ALA A 124 2.11 -12.94 -25.83
CA ALA A 124 2.68 -11.72 -26.37
C ALA A 124 2.68 -10.58 -25.33
N GLY A 125 1.56 -10.42 -24.59
CA GLY A 125 1.45 -9.44 -23.51
C GLY A 125 2.44 -9.70 -22.38
N VAL A 126 2.61 -10.96 -21.97
CA VAL A 126 3.64 -11.36 -20.98
C VAL A 126 5.04 -10.99 -21.46
N ARG A 127 5.44 -11.38 -22.67
CA ARG A 127 6.75 -11.04 -23.23
C ARG A 127 6.98 -9.53 -23.36
N PHE A 128 5.93 -8.78 -23.70
CA PHE A 128 6.00 -7.32 -23.76
C PHE A 128 6.21 -6.72 -22.37
N ALA A 129 5.44 -7.15 -21.37
CA ALA A 129 5.58 -6.68 -19.99
C ALA A 129 6.97 -6.97 -19.41
N GLU A 130 7.52 -8.16 -19.68
CA GLU A 130 8.88 -8.50 -19.24
C GLU A 130 9.95 -7.61 -19.87
N ARG A 131 9.86 -7.37 -21.19
CA ARG A 131 10.81 -6.49 -21.88
C ARG A 131 10.71 -5.06 -21.34
N LEU A 132 9.49 -4.53 -21.26
CA LEU A 132 9.24 -3.19 -20.73
C LEU A 132 9.78 -3.03 -19.31
N ALA A 133 9.53 -4.00 -18.43
CA ALA A 133 9.99 -3.96 -17.04
C ALA A 133 11.52 -4.02 -16.94
N ARG A 134 12.20 -4.82 -17.78
CA ARG A 134 13.67 -4.82 -17.87
C ARG A 134 14.21 -3.47 -18.32
N ASP A 135 13.63 -2.90 -19.36
CA ASP A 135 14.09 -1.63 -19.95
C ASP A 135 13.90 -0.47 -18.95
N LEU A 136 12.75 -0.43 -18.25
CA LEU A 136 12.49 0.53 -17.17
C LEU A 136 13.50 0.39 -16.03
N GLY A 137 13.76 -0.85 -15.59
CA GLY A 137 14.74 -1.14 -14.55
C GLY A 137 16.16 -0.71 -14.94
N ALA A 138 16.58 -1.03 -16.18
CA ALA A 138 17.88 -0.64 -16.72
C ALA A 138 18.05 0.88 -16.83
N ALA A 139 16.96 1.61 -17.03
CA ALA A 139 16.92 3.07 -17.00
C ALA A 139 16.87 3.67 -15.58
N GLY A 140 16.95 2.84 -14.52
CA GLY A 140 16.95 3.29 -13.13
C GLY A 140 15.56 3.58 -12.55
N LEU A 141 14.49 3.12 -13.18
CA LEU A 141 13.13 3.25 -12.67
C LEU A 141 12.70 2.00 -11.89
N ALA A 142 12.03 2.20 -10.76
CA ALA A 142 11.36 1.12 -10.06
C ALA A 142 10.08 0.72 -10.82
N VAL A 143 9.90 -0.58 -11.03
CA VAL A 143 8.65 -1.13 -11.56
C VAL A 143 7.69 -1.35 -10.40
N VAL A 144 6.50 -0.76 -10.48
CA VAL A 144 5.44 -0.94 -9.48
C VAL A 144 4.32 -1.79 -10.09
N SER A 145 3.86 -2.79 -9.35
CA SER A 145 2.72 -3.57 -9.78
C SER A 145 2.03 -4.23 -8.60
N GLY A 146 1.09 -5.11 -8.90
CA GLY A 146 0.15 -5.61 -7.93
C GLY A 146 0.27 -7.03 -7.46
N LEU A 147 1.35 -7.69 -7.83
CA LEU A 147 1.55 -9.11 -7.57
C LEU A 147 0.39 -10.00 -8.07
N ALA A 148 -0.48 -9.51 -8.96
CA ALA A 148 -1.51 -10.35 -9.58
C ALA A 148 -0.87 -11.35 -10.55
N ARG A 149 -1.65 -12.37 -10.96
CA ARG A 149 -1.28 -13.26 -12.07
C ARG A 149 -1.10 -12.48 -13.37
N GLY A 150 -0.44 -13.08 -14.35
CA GLY A 150 -0.29 -12.50 -15.68
C GLY A 150 0.71 -11.35 -15.70
N ILE A 151 0.29 -10.19 -16.20
CA ILE A 151 1.17 -9.04 -16.46
C ILE A 151 1.94 -8.58 -15.21
N ASP A 152 1.27 -8.46 -14.06
CA ASP A 152 1.90 -7.99 -12.83
C ASP A 152 3.08 -8.90 -12.41
N ALA A 153 2.88 -10.21 -12.41
CA ALA A 153 3.92 -11.18 -12.07
C ALA A 153 5.08 -11.16 -13.06
N ALA A 154 4.78 -11.01 -14.36
CA ALA A 154 5.78 -10.92 -15.41
C ALA A 154 6.66 -9.66 -15.24
N ALA A 155 6.04 -8.51 -14.97
CA ALA A 155 6.73 -7.26 -14.71
C ALA A 155 7.64 -7.35 -13.47
N HIS A 156 7.14 -7.92 -12.36
CA HIS A 156 7.96 -8.12 -11.16
C HIS A 156 9.15 -9.04 -11.41
N ARG A 157 8.95 -10.21 -12.03
CA ARG A 157 10.04 -11.17 -12.31
C ARG A 157 11.15 -10.53 -13.16
N ALA A 158 10.77 -9.73 -14.14
CA ALA A 158 11.68 -9.08 -15.06
C ALA A 158 12.46 -7.88 -14.45
N SER A 159 12.05 -7.38 -13.28
CA SER A 159 12.64 -6.20 -12.63
C SER A 159 13.22 -6.48 -11.23
N LEU A 160 13.38 -7.77 -10.86
CA LEU A 160 13.93 -8.16 -9.56
C LEU A 160 15.34 -7.57 -9.29
N ALA A 161 16.20 -7.55 -10.30
CA ALA A 161 17.60 -7.14 -10.18
C ALA A 161 17.81 -5.62 -10.18
N THR A 162 16.76 -4.83 -10.42
CA THR A 162 16.80 -3.36 -10.47
C THR A 162 15.94 -2.73 -9.37
N GLY A 163 15.17 -3.54 -8.64
CA GLY A 163 14.19 -3.10 -7.65
C GLY A 163 12.77 -2.99 -8.24
N THR A 164 11.82 -3.62 -7.57
CA THR A 164 10.40 -3.57 -7.90
C THR A 164 9.55 -3.45 -6.64
N ILE A 165 8.38 -2.80 -6.74
CA ILE A 165 7.49 -2.57 -5.60
C ILE A 165 6.16 -3.27 -5.85
N ALA A 166 5.82 -4.22 -4.98
CA ALA A 166 4.53 -4.90 -5.01
C ALA A 166 3.56 -4.27 -4.00
N VAL A 167 2.43 -3.77 -4.50
CA VAL A 167 1.38 -3.18 -3.65
C VAL A 167 0.33 -4.24 -3.32
N LEU A 168 0.16 -4.55 -2.03
CA LEU A 168 -0.70 -5.62 -1.54
C LEU A 168 -2.13 -5.15 -1.24
N ALA A 169 -3.11 -5.99 -1.57
CA ALA A 169 -4.53 -5.73 -1.29
C ALA A 169 -4.98 -6.14 0.13
N GLY A 170 -4.13 -6.83 0.90
CA GLY A 170 -4.41 -7.22 2.28
C GLY A 170 -3.20 -6.98 3.18
N GLY A 171 -3.23 -7.58 4.36
CA GLY A 171 -2.12 -7.53 5.32
C GLY A 171 -0.86 -8.19 4.76
N HIS A 172 0.31 -7.78 5.26
CA HIS A 172 1.60 -8.38 4.86
C HIS A 172 1.71 -9.87 5.18
N ASP A 173 0.92 -10.35 6.15
CA ASP A 173 0.78 -11.73 6.58
C ASP A 173 -0.32 -12.50 5.83
N ARG A 174 -1.08 -11.84 4.95
CA ARG A 174 -2.18 -12.41 4.15
C ARG A 174 -1.93 -12.19 2.65
N LEU A 175 -0.86 -12.78 2.16
CA LEU A 175 -0.45 -12.66 0.76
C LEU A 175 -1.50 -13.28 -0.19
N TYR A 176 -1.82 -12.57 -1.26
CA TYR A 176 -2.63 -13.09 -2.35
C TYR A 176 -2.08 -12.63 -3.71
N PRO A 177 -2.02 -13.50 -4.72
CA PRO A 177 -2.40 -14.92 -4.65
C PRO A 177 -1.30 -15.76 -3.95
N PRO A 178 -1.64 -16.85 -3.23
CA PRO A 178 -0.69 -17.60 -2.40
C PRO A 178 0.48 -18.21 -3.19
N GLU A 179 0.25 -18.59 -4.45
CA GLU A 179 1.30 -19.12 -5.33
C GLU A 179 2.41 -18.11 -5.66
N HIS A 180 2.22 -16.83 -5.36
CA HIS A 180 3.26 -15.80 -5.54
C HIS A 180 4.12 -15.59 -4.29
N ALA A 181 4.07 -16.49 -3.29
CA ALA A 181 4.93 -16.43 -2.11
C ALA A 181 6.43 -16.35 -2.47
N GLU A 182 6.90 -17.19 -3.39
CA GLU A 182 8.30 -17.15 -3.85
C GLU A 182 8.66 -15.83 -4.55
N LEU A 183 7.75 -15.32 -5.38
CA LEU A 183 7.96 -14.05 -6.06
C LEU A 183 8.01 -12.90 -5.05
N ALA A 184 7.10 -12.85 -4.09
CA ALA A 184 7.11 -11.86 -3.02
C ALA A 184 8.41 -11.91 -2.21
N ARG A 185 8.92 -13.11 -1.90
CA ARG A 185 10.23 -13.27 -1.24
C ARG A 185 11.38 -12.77 -2.11
N ALA A 186 11.37 -13.06 -3.42
CA ALA A 186 12.40 -12.59 -4.35
C ALA A 186 12.41 -11.06 -4.47
N ILE A 187 11.23 -10.41 -4.46
CA ILE A 187 11.11 -8.95 -4.49
C ILE A 187 11.85 -8.30 -3.31
N LEU A 188 11.78 -8.90 -2.12
CA LEU A 188 12.36 -8.33 -0.90
C LEU A 188 13.89 -8.19 -0.93
N ALA A 189 14.59 -8.88 -1.83
CA ALA A 189 16.05 -8.80 -1.93
C ALA A 189 16.54 -7.41 -2.33
N GLN A 190 15.80 -6.70 -3.20
CA GLN A 190 16.20 -5.38 -3.70
C GLN A 190 15.03 -4.37 -3.76
N GLY A 191 13.80 -4.87 -3.74
CA GLY A 191 12.58 -4.10 -3.80
C GLY A 191 11.79 -4.12 -2.49
N ALA A 192 10.50 -3.82 -2.60
CA ALA A 192 9.62 -3.73 -1.43
C ALA A 192 8.21 -4.28 -1.69
N LEU A 193 7.59 -4.80 -0.64
CA LEU A 193 6.15 -5.00 -0.55
C LEU A 193 5.56 -3.83 0.24
N VAL A 194 4.43 -3.29 -0.19
CA VAL A 194 3.74 -2.20 0.52
C VAL A 194 2.25 -2.50 0.71
N SER A 195 1.69 -2.07 1.84
CA SER A 195 0.25 -2.20 2.13
C SER A 195 -0.23 -1.08 3.04
N GLU A 196 -1.49 -0.69 2.91
CA GLU A 196 -2.19 0.16 3.89
C GLU A 196 -3.08 -0.64 4.85
N MET A 197 -3.23 -1.94 4.60
CA MET A 197 -4.21 -2.79 5.27
C MET A 197 -3.70 -3.28 6.63
N PRO A 198 -4.60 -3.56 7.59
CA PRO A 198 -4.22 -4.15 8.87
C PRO A 198 -3.52 -5.50 8.71
N PHE A 199 -2.68 -5.86 9.68
CA PHE A 199 -2.24 -7.25 9.83
C PHE A 199 -3.43 -8.18 10.08
N GLY A 200 -3.38 -9.38 9.54
CA GLY A 200 -4.46 -10.36 9.57
C GLY A 200 -5.56 -10.10 8.54
N HIS A 201 -5.52 -8.97 7.81
CA HIS A 201 -6.55 -8.61 6.84
C HIS A 201 -6.48 -9.48 5.59
N GLU A 202 -7.44 -10.38 5.43
CA GLU A 202 -7.60 -11.18 4.21
C GLU A 202 -8.10 -10.32 3.04
N PRO A 203 -7.42 -10.33 1.88
CA PRO A 203 -7.85 -9.61 0.70
C PRO A 203 -9.24 -10.04 0.23
N ARG A 204 -10.16 -9.08 0.07
CA ARG A 204 -11.50 -9.30 -0.51
C ARG A 204 -11.61 -8.57 -1.83
N ALA A 205 -12.63 -8.90 -2.63
CA ALA A 205 -12.86 -8.32 -3.95
C ALA A 205 -12.81 -6.76 -3.96
N ARG A 206 -13.41 -6.11 -2.95
CA ARG A 206 -13.41 -4.64 -2.81
C ARG A 206 -12.06 -4.02 -2.47
N ASP A 207 -11.14 -4.82 -1.92
CA ASP A 207 -9.84 -4.32 -1.49
C ASP A 207 -8.87 -4.15 -2.69
N PHE A 208 -9.09 -4.90 -3.79
CA PHE A 208 -8.25 -4.76 -5.01
C PHE A 208 -8.40 -3.39 -5.70
N PRO A 209 -9.62 -2.88 -6.02
CA PRO A 209 -9.78 -1.53 -6.57
C PRO A 209 -9.25 -0.44 -5.64
N ARG A 210 -9.52 -0.55 -4.33
CA ARG A 210 -9.02 0.41 -3.33
C ARG A 210 -7.50 0.52 -3.35
N ARG A 211 -6.82 -0.61 -3.49
CA ARG A 211 -5.37 -0.70 -3.52
C ARG A 211 -4.76 -0.12 -4.80
N ASN A 212 -5.46 -0.15 -5.94
CA ASN A 212 -4.92 0.32 -7.22
C ASN A 212 -4.49 1.79 -7.20
N ARG A 213 -5.17 2.64 -6.41
CA ARG A 213 -4.75 4.03 -6.23
C ARG A 213 -3.34 4.19 -5.64
N LEU A 214 -2.86 3.20 -4.87
CA LEU A 214 -1.51 3.20 -4.33
C LEU A 214 -0.49 2.82 -5.43
N ILE A 215 -0.87 1.93 -6.35
CA ILE A 215 -0.04 1.58 -7.50
C ILE A 215 0.21 2.83 -8.34
N SER A 216 -0.86 3.51 -8.75
CA SER A 216 -0.74 4.74 -9.54
C SER A 216 -0.14 5.89 -8.73
N GLY A 217 -0.53 6.05 -7.46
CA GLY A 217 -0.06 7.14 -6.59
C GLY A 217 1.44 7.11 -6.31
N VAL A 218 2.08 5.95 -6.28
CA VAL A 218 3.56 5.86 -6.14
C VAL A 218 4.28 6.27 -7.44
N CYS A 219 3.62 6.17 -8.59
CA CYS A 219 4.26 6.24 -9.91
C CYS A 219 4.18 7.62 -10.57
N ALA A 220 5.10 7.88 -11.49
CA ALA A 220 5.05 9.01 -12.41
C ALA A 220 4.12 8.75 -13.61
N GLY A 221 3.87 7.48 -13.93
CA GLY A 221 2.99 7.05 -15.01
C GLY A 221 2.57 5.59 -14.86
N VAL A 222 1.50 5.21 -15.57
CA VAL A 222 0.93 3.86 -15.57
C VAL A 222 0.90 3.35 -17.00
N VAL A 223 1.43 2.16 -17.23
CA VAL A 223 1.36 1.44 -18.50
C VAL A 223 0.44 0.24 -18.35
N VAL A 224 -0.66 0.25 -19.08
CA VAL A 224 -1.58 -0.88 -19.20
C VAL A 224 -1.16 -1.71 -20.41
N VAL A 225 -0.58 -2.89 -20.16
CA VAL A 225 -0.03 -3.74 -21.24
C VAL A 225 -1.16 -4.45 -22.01
N GLU A 226 -2.10 -5.03 -21.28
CA GLU A 226 -3.22 -5.77 -21.86
C GLU A 226 -4.40 -5.66 -20.91
N ALA A 227 -5.58 -5.30 -21.41
CA ALA A 227 -6.79 -5.23 -20.59
C ALA A 227 -8.02 -5.61 -21.41
N ALA A 228 -8.76 -6.63 -20.94
CA ALA A 228 -10.11 -6.87 -21.42
C ALA A 228 -11.04 -5.73 -20.97
N ARG A 229 -12.15 -5.50 -21.69
CA ARG A 229 -13.12 -4.40 -21.45
C ARG A 229 -13.67 -4.28 -20.00
N ARG A 230 -13.59 -5.33 -19.18
CA ARG A 230 -14.01 -5.34 -17.76
C ARG A 230 -12.85 -5.64 -16.79
N SER A 231 -11.61 -5.43 -17.22
CA SER A 231 -10.44 -5.77 -16.42
C SER A 231 -10.23 -4.77 -15.29
N GLY A 232 -9.89 -5.26 -14.10
CA GLY A 232 -9.50 -4.41 -12.97
C GLY A 232 -8.27 -3.52 -13.25
N SER A 233 -7.50 -3.83 -14.30
CA SER A 233 -6.41 -2.98 -14.81
C SER A 233 -6.92 -1.62 -15.32
N LEU A 234 -8.13 -1.56 -15.88
CA LEU A 234 -8.75 -0.31 -16.34
C LEU A 234 -9.16 0.60 -15.18
N ILE A 235 -9.31 0.06 -13.97
CA ILE A 235 -9.59 0.88 -12.77
C ILE A 235 -8.32 1.60 -12.30
N THR A 236 -7.13 1.09 -12.65
CA THR A 236 -5.85 1.70 -12.31
C THR A 236 -5.45 2.81 -13.29
N ALA A 237 -5.99 2.77 -14.51
CA ALA A 237 -5.68 3.67 -15.62
C ALA A 237 -6.40 5.01 -15.53
#